data_AF-A0A1H2TTQ5-F1
#
_entry.id   AF-A0A1H2TTQ5-F1
#
_cell.length_a   1.000
_cell.length_b   1.000
_cell.length_c   1.000
_cell.angle_alpha   90.00
_cell.angle_beta   90.00
_cell.angle_gamma   90.00
#
_symmetry.space_group_name_H-M   'P 1'
#
loop_
_entity.id
_entity.type
_entity.pdbx_description
1 polymer ?
#
loop_
_entity_poly.entity_id
_entity_poly.type
_entity_poly.pdbx_seq_one_letter_code
_entity_poly.pdbx_strand_id
1 'polypeptide(L)'
;MDQTEFDILLLLMKEERDGVISELKKEEVSALTKEEIKLLDILLNGQYVLVMSKGYKVNVRTKIIEGPLKELEKYIFAVDKKSREAVLNIEFLNKKLKAGIEMQNNEV
;
A
#
# COMPACT_ATOMS: atom_id res chain seq x y z
N MET A 1 14.29 1.88 24.54
CA MET A 1 14.99 1.33 23.38
C MET A 1 14.83 2.31 22.25
N ASP A 2 15.90 2.97 21.85
CA ASP A 2 15.90 3.80 20.65
C ASP A 2 16.18 2.95 19.39
N GLN A 3 16.08 3.56 18.22
CA GLN A 3 16.28 2.87 16.94
C GLN A 3 17.68 2.25 16.82
N THR A 4 18.69 2.91 17.37
CA THR A 4 20.09 2.45 17.32
C THR A 4 20.28 1.23 18.22
N GLU A 5 19.68 1.24 19.40
CA GLU A 5 19.69 0.10 20.32
C GLU A 5 18.98 -1.13 19.73
N PHE A 6 17.87 -0.91 19.01
CA PHE A 6 17.14 -1.98 18.32
C PHE A 6 17.94 -2.56 17.14
N ASP A 7 18.58 -1.69 16.34
CA ASP A 7 19.37 -2.11 15.18
C ASP A 7 20.63 -2.92 15.62
N ILE A 8 21.27 -2.52 16.72
CA ILE A 8 22.40 -3.25 17.32
C ILE A 8 21.94 -4.61 17.85
N LEU A 9 20.79 -4.67 18.51
CA LEU A 9 20.21 -5.92 18.98
C LEU A 9 20.00 -6.91 17.82
N LEU A 10 19.37 -6.46 16.73
CA LEU A 10 19.14 -7.29 15.53
C LEU A 10 20.44 -7.78 14.88
N LEU A 11 21.49 -6.95 14.87
CA LEU A 11 22.79 -7.30 14.31
C LEU A 11 23.53 -8.37 15.13
N LEU A 12 23.33 -8.40 16.45
CA LEU A 12 24.04 -9.31 17.37
C LEU A 12 23.43 -10.72 17.46
N MET A 13 22.18 -10.92 17.01
CA MET A 13 21.44 -12.19 17.13
C MET A 13 21.88 -13.32 16.18
N LYS A 14 23.18 -13.57 16.03
CA LYS A 14 23.75 -14.51 15.03
C LYS A 14 23.07 -15.90 14.95
N GLU A 15 22.71 -16.52 16.08
CA GLU A 15 22.01 -17.83 16.14
C GLU A 15 20.51 -17.72 16.54
N GLU A 16 20.12 -16.65 17.25
CA GLU A 16 18.72 -16.42 17.70
C GLU A 16 17.78 -15.87 16.61
N ARG A 17 18.33 -15.53 15.44
CA ARG A 17 17.55 -15.09 14.28
C ARG A 17 16.57 -16.15 13.81
N ASP A 18 16.92 -17.44 13.86
CA ASP A 18 16.01 -18.49 13.36
C ASP A 18 14.76 -18.63 14.24
N GLY A 19 14.93 -18.53 15.56
CA GLY A 19 13.81 -18.48 16.51
C GLY A 19 12.92 -17.27 16.26
N VAL A 20 13.49 -16.07 16.17
CA VAL A 20 12.71 -14.85 15.92
C VAL A 20 12.09 -14.81 14.53
N ILE A 21 12.79 -15.27 13.49
CA ILE A 21 12.24 -15.43 12.13
C ILE A 21 11.11 -16.46 12.14
N SER A 22 11.22 -17.54 12.92
CA SER A 22 10.15 -18.54 13.05
C SER A 22 8.91 -17.97 13.73
N GLU A 23 9.08 -17.16 14.77
CA GLU A 23 7.98 -16.46 15.45
C GLU A 23 7.32 -15.43 14.52
N LEU A 24 8.10 -14.64 13.78
CA LEU A 24 7.60 -13.65 12.82
C LEU A 24 6.87 -14.27 11.61
N LYS A 25 7.09 -15.56 11.33
CA LYS A 25 6.40 -16.30 10.26
C LYS A 25 5.07 -16.92 10.71
N LYS A 26 4.75 -16.89 12.01
CA LYS A 26 3.47 -17.40 12.52
C LYS A 26 2.33 -16.49 12.07
N GLU A 27 1.19 -17.07 11.69
CA GLU A 27 0.04 -16.31 11.15
C GLU A 27 -0.47 -15.25 12.14
N GLU A 28 -0.39 -15.54 13.44
CA GLU A 28 -0.82 -14.65 14.52
C GLU A 28 0.16 -13.52 14.85
N VAL A 29 1.37 -13.55 14.28
CA VAL A 29 2.45 -12.57 14.53
C VAL A 29 2.76 -11.74 13.28
N SER A 30 2.09 -12.02 12.15
CA SER A 30 2.24 -11.21 10.94
C SER A 30 1.96 -9.74 11.23
N ALA A 31 2.91 -8.87 10.87
CA ALA A 31 2.75 -7.43 11.00
C ALA A 31 1.59 -6.87 10.15
N LEU A 32 1.16 -7.64 9.14
CA LEU A 32 0.02 -7.34 8.28
C LEU A 32 -1.11 -8.32 8.52
N THR A 33 -2.32 -7.80 8.63
CA THR A 33 -3.57 -8.57 8.64
C THR A 33 -3.79 -9.29 7.30
N LYS A 34 -4.68 -10.29 7.29
CA LYS A 34 -5.02 -11.04 6.06
C LYS A 34 -5.62 -10.11 4.99
N GLU A 35 -6.35 -9.09 5.40
CA GLU A 35 -6.92 -8.06 4.54
C GLU A 35 -5.84 -7.16 3.93
N GLU A 36 -4.84 -6.77 4.71
CA GLU A 36 -3.71 -5.97 4.25
C GLU A 36 -2.82 -6.74 3.26
N ILE A 37 -2.60 -8.03 3.49
CA ILE A 37 -1.88 -8.90 2.54
C ILE A 37 -2.64 -8.94 1.20
N LYS A 38 -3.96 -9.20 1.22
CA LYS A 38 -4.78 -9.18 0.00
C LYS A 38 -4.79 -7.82 -0.69
N LEU A 39 -4.74 -6.73 0.07
CA LEU A 39 -4.64 -5.39 -0.49
C LEU A 39 -3.33 -5.20 -1.25
N LEU A 40 -2.21 -5.72 -0.72
CA LEU A 40 -0.93 -5.71 -1.43
C LEU A 40 -0.98 -6.57 -2.71
N ASP A 41 -1.63 -7.73 -2.67
CA ASP A 41 -1.80 -8.58 -3.86
C ASP A 41 -2.59 -7.90 -4.99
N ILE A 42 -3.55 -7.01 -4.64
CA ILE A 42 -4.29 -6.19 -5.61
C ILE A 42 -3.44 -5.03 -6.14
N LEU A 43 -2.64 -4.41 -5.25
CA LEU A 43 -1.92 -3.17 -5.55
C LEU A 43 -0.62 -3.39 -6.32
N LEU A 44 0.10 -4.47 -5.99
CA LEU A 44 1.45 -4.72 -6.51
C LEU A 44 1.41 -5.65 -7.71
N ASN A 45 2.25 -5.37 -8.70
CA ASN A 45 2.45 -6.28 -9.83
C ASN A 45 3.36 -7.46 -9.45
N GLY A 46 3.63 -8.36 -10.41
CA GLY A 46 4.50 -9.52 -10.20
C GLY A 46 5.97 -9.20 -9.83
N GLN A 47 6.38 -7.94 -9.93
CA GLN A 47 7.68 -7.44 -9.47
C GLN A 47 7.58 -6.71 -8.13
N TYR A 48 6.44 -6.79 -7.45
CA TYR A 48 6.14 -6.12 -6.18
C TYR A 48 6.19 -4.58 -6.27
N VAL A 49 5.88 -4.03 -7.46
CA VAL A 49 5.86 -2.59 -7.70
C VAL A 49 4.41 -2.09 -7.78
N LEU A 50 4.10 -1.04 -7.01
CA LEU A 50 2.88 -0.25 -7.17
C LEU A 50 3.04 0.67 -8.38
N VAL A 51 2.50 0.26 -9.53
CA VAL A 51 2.53 1.07 -10.75
C VAL A 51 1.52 2.22 -10.67
N MET A 52 1.88 3.37 -11.23
CA MET A 52 1.02 4.55 -11.29
C MET A 52 -0.27 4.22 -12.02
N SER A 53 -1.42 4.44 -11.38
CA SER A 53 -2.72 4.28 -12.04
C SER A 53 -3.04 5.50 -12.91
N LYS A 54 -3.90 5.34 -13.91
CA LYS A 54 -4.37 6.45 -14.76
C LYS A 54 -5.88 6.58 -14.68
N GLY A 55 -6.36 7.81 -14.66
CA GLY A 55 -7.78 8.10 -14.61
C GLY A 55 -8.12 9.47 -15.14
N TYR A 56 -9.42 9.77 -15.24
CA TYR A 56 -9.93 11.07 -15.62
C TYR A 56 -11.15 11.40 -14.76
N LYS A 57 -11.57 12.67 -14.76
CA LYS A 57 -12.68 13.12 -13.93
C LYS A 57 -13.98 13.03 -14.74
N VAL A 58 -14.98 12.35 -14.17
CA VAL A 58 -16.35 12.31 -14.69
C VAL A 58 -17.25 12.97 -13.66
N ASN A 59 -17.68 14.20 -13.94
CA ASN A 59 -18.39 15.07 -12.99
C ASN A 59 -17.60 15.25 -11.68
N VAL A 60 -18.08 14.67 -10.58
CA VAL A 60 -17.47 14.74 -9.25
C VAL A 60 -16.57 13.54 -8.96
N ARG A 61 -16.69 12.44 -9.73
CA ARG A 61 -16.00 11.18 -9.46
C ARG A 61 -14.77 11.01 -10.36
N THR A 62 -13.76 10.31 -9.85
CA THR A 62 -12.60 9.89 -10.63
C THR A 62 -12.90 8.52 -11.24
N LYS A 63 -12.77 8.40 -12.56
CA LYS A 63 -12.83 7.13 -13.29
C LYS A 63 -11.42 6.63 -13.54
N ILE A 64 -11.13 5.40 -13.14
CA ILE A 64 -9.83 4.75 -13.37
C ILE A 64 -9.90 3.92 -14.65
N ILE A 65 -8.93 4.12 -15.53
CA ILE A 65 -8.84 3.43 -16.83
C ILE A 65 -7.76 2.35 -16.82
N GLU A 66 -6.67 2.58 -16.09
CA GLU A 66 -5.46 1.74 -16.07
C GLU A 66 -4.85 1.70 -14.66
N GLY A 67 -4.20 0.58 -14.35
CA GLY A 67 -3.45 0.38 -13.10
C GLY A 67 -4.26 -0.21 -11.95
N PRO A 68 -3.60 -0.48 -10.82
CA PRO A 68 -4.16 -1.24 -9.70
C PRO A 68 -5.34 -0.57 -9.02
N LEU A 69 -5.46 0.77 -9.10
CA LEU A 69 -6.60 1.49 -8.52
C LEU A 69 -7.93 1.20 -9.22
N LYS A 70 -7.93 0.50 -10.37
CA LYS A 70 -9.15 0.14 -11.09
C LYS A 70 -10.05 -0.79 -10.28
N GLU A 71 -9.46 -1.73 -9.55
CA GLU A 71 -10.19 -2.65 -8.66
C GLU A 71 -10.66 -1.96 -7.37
N LEU A 72 -10.08 -0.81 -7.05
CA LEU A 72 -10.33 -0.05 -5.83
C LEU A 72 -11.07 1.28 -6.07
N GLU A 73 -11.57 1.52 -7.29
CA GLU A 73 -12.18 2.80 -7.71
C GLU A 73 -13.27 3.29 -6.75
N LYS A 74 -14.12 2.37 -6.27
CA LYS A 74 -15.22 2.69 -5.34
C LYS A 74 -14.76 3.20 -3.96
N TYR A 75 -13.50 2.96 -3.60
CA TYR A 75 -12.93 3.38 -2.32
C TYR A 75 -12.19 4.72 -2.42
N ILE A 76 -11.96 5.25 -3.63
CA ILE A 76 -11.30 6.55 -3.82
C ILE A 76 -12.27 7.65 -3.37
N PHE A 77 -11.89 8.39 -2.32
CA PHE A 77 -12.71 9.50 -1.82
C PHE A 77 -12.17 10.87 -2.25
N ALA A 78 -10.87 10.98 -2.53
CA ALA A 78 -10.22 12.21 -2.97
C ALA A 78 -9.06 11.94 -3.91
N VAL A 79 -8.79 12.89 -4.80
CA VAL A 79 -7.61 12.89 -5.66
C VAL A 79 -6.98 14.28 -5.59
N ASP A 80 -5.69 14.33 -5.27
CA ASP A 80 -4.87 15.53 -5.37
C ASP A 80 -4.07 15.50 -6.68
N LYS A 81 -4.42 16.41 -7.59
CA LYS A 81 -3.76 16.54 -8.90
C LYS A 81 -2.32 17.04 -8.79
N LYS A 82 -1.99 17.82 -7.75
CA LYS A 82 -0.65 18.40 -7.59
C LYS A 82 0.34 17.35 -7.13
N SER A 83 -0.02 16.57 -6.11
CA SER A 83 0.82 15.46 -5.63
C SER A 83 0.70 14.20 -6.49
N ARG A 84 -0.31 14.12 -7.37
CA ARG A 84 -0.63 12.92 -8.18
C ARG A 84 -0.98 11.72 -7.31
N GLU A 85 -1.82 11.96 -6.29
CA GLU A 85 -2.20 10.96 -5.30
C GLU A 85 -3.73 10.79 -5.22
N ALA A 86 -4.19 9.55 -5.17
CA ALA A 86 -5.53 9.18 -4.74
C ALA A 86 -5.49 8.81 -3.25
N VAL A 87 -6.48 9.28 -2.50
CA VAL A 87 -6.69 8.87 -1.11
C VAL A 87 -7.90 7.95 -1.05
N LEU A 88 -7.70 6.76 -0.49
CA LEU A 88 -8.71 5.71 -0.41
C LEU A 88 -9.28 5.62 1.01
N ASN A 89 -10.56 5.29 1.10
CA ASN A 89 -11.22 4.93 2.35
C ASN A 89 -10.95 3.45 2.69
N ILE A 90 -9.67 3.10 2.73
CA ILE A 90 -9.13 1.79 3.11
C ILE A 90 -8.02 2.09 4.12
N GLU A 91 -8.01 1.36 5.24
CA GLU A 91 -6.96 1.44 6.25
C GLU A 91 -5.86 0.41 5.96
N PHE A 92 -4.61 0.85 6.03
CA PHE A 92 -3.42 0.01 5.96
C PHE A 92 -2.41 0.57 6.96
N LEU A 93 -1.90 -0.27 7.86
CA LEU A 93 -1.05 0.12 8.98
C LEU A 93 -1.66 1.26 9.81
N ASN A 94 -2.96 1.17 10.09
CA ASN A 94 -3.76 2.16 10.82
C ASN A 94 -3.74 3.57 10.19
N LYS A 95 -3.52 3.67 8.87
CA LYS A 95 -3.52 4.92 8.11
C LYS A 95 -4.38 4.78 6.87
N LYS A 96 -4.96 5.90 6.42
CA LYS A 96 -5.64 5.94 5.12
C LYS A 96 -4.62 5.68 4.01
N LEU A 97 -4.93 4.72 3.14
CA LEU A 97 -4.08 4.41 2.00
C LEU A 97 -4.04 5.59 1.03
N LYS A 98 -2.82 5.94 0.61
CA LYS A 98 -2.56 6.81 -0.53
C LYS A 98 -1.85 6.02 -1.62
N ALA A 99 -2.22 6.28 -2.86
CA ALA A 99 -1.62 5.63 -4.02
C ALA A 99 -1.47 6.62 -5.18
N GLY A 100 -0.46 6.42 -6.00
CA GLY A 100 -0.19 7.29 -7.14
C GLY A 100 -1.29 7.19 -8.21
N ILE A 101 -1.74 8.34 -8.71
CA ILE A 101 -2.62 8.45 -9.88
C ILE A 101 -2.19 9.59 -10.81
N GLU A 102 -2.11 9.29 -12.10
CA GLU A 102 -1.95 10.27 -13.16
C GLU A 102 -3.31 10.62 -13.78
N MET A 103 -3.71 11.88 -13.64
CA MET A 103 -4.98 12.38 -14.18
C MET A 103 -4.80 12.81 -15.64
N GLN A 104 -5.52 12.14 -16.53
CA GLN A 104 -5.55 12.43 -17.96
C GLN A 104 -6.46 13.61 -18.26
N ASN A 105 -6.10 14.41 -19.26
CA ASN A 105 -6.88 15.55 -19.75
C ASN A 105 -7.98 15.09 -20.72
N ASN A 106 -8.88 14.21 -20.26
CA ASN A 106 -10.11 13.93 -21.01
C ASN A 106 -11.28 14.53 -20.22
N GLU A 107 -11.64 15.76 -20.59
CA GLU A 107 -12.99 16.27 -20.35
C GLU A 107 -13.89 15.57 -21.38
N VAL A 108 -14.77 14.67 -20.93
CA VAL A 108 -15.87 14.16 -21.75
C VAL A 108 -17.07 15.06 -21.53
#